data_AF-A0A7S3LMT0-F1
#
_entry.id   AF-A0A7S3LMT0-F1
#
_cell.length_a   1.000
_cell.length_b   1.000
_cell.length_c   1.000
_cell.angle_alpha   90.00
_cell.angle_beta   90.00
_cell.angle_gamma   90.00
#
_symmetry.space_group_name_H-M   'P 1'
#
loop_
_entity.id
_entity.type
_entity.pdbx_description
1 polymer ?
#
loop_
_entity_poly.entity_id
_entity_poly.type
_entity_poly.pdbx_seq_one_letter_code
_entity_poly.pdbx_strand_id
1 'polypeptide(L)'
;MGGMIALQLALERPDLVKSLVLCGTTAGGKESAPAEREFAKEFFSLFTGWNNTTSKDLGDKDVQQNVKIARRFLEMCHFKQQLDSQTLFDLSTHFVLNGRKTNEGIQSQLSALGRFNAFDKLIKLSSTQIPTLIIHGKEDRVIPFRNAEIMHDKVLQSQLLALPNVGHLWQLTNPEVVQSILGFFSGAKL
;
A
#
# COMPACT_ATOMS: atom_id res chain seq x y z
N MET A 1 1.15 4.06 -2.56
CA MET A 1 2.18 5.07 -2.22
C MET A 1 1.74 6.13 -1.21
N GLY A 2 0.48 6.15 -0.74
CA GLY A 2 0.04 7.13 0.26
C GLY A 2 0.87 7.15 1.55
N GLY A 3 1.33 5.99 2.04
CA GLY A 3 2.20 5.92 3.22
C GLY A 3 3.54 6.63 3.07
N MET A 4 4.13 6.65 1.86
CA MET A 4 5.37 7.39 1.59
C MET A 4 5.14 8.91 1.66
N ILE A 5 4.01 9.37 1.12
CA ILE A 5 3.61 10.78 1.19
C ILE A 5 3.35 11.18 2.66
N ALA A 6 2.64 10.34 3.40
CA ALA A 6 2.33 10.57 4.81
C ALA A 6 3.61 10.63 5.67
N LEU A 7 4.57 9.73 5.42
CA LEU A 7 5.90 9.77 6.03
C LEU A 7 6.62 11.08 5.73
N GLN A 8 6.64 11.51 4.46
CA GLN A 8 7.29 12.76 4.07
C GLN A 8 6.66 13.96 4.80
N LEU A 9 5.33 14.04 4.82
CA LEU A 9 4.60 15.12 5.50
C LEU A 9 4.91 15.15 7.00
N ALA A 10 4.86 14.00 7.67
CA ALA A 10 5.14 13.92 9.11
C ALA A 10 6.60 14.26 9.45
N LEU A 11 7.54 14.00 8.53
CA LEU A 11 8.95 14.36 8.68
C LEU A 11 9.22 15.84 8.43
N GLU A 12 8.56 16.45 7.45
CA GLU A 12 8.82 17.84 7.04
C GLU A 12 7.98 18.86 7.79
N ARG A 13 6.73 18.51 8.13
CA ARG A 13 5.75 19.37 8.78
C ARG A 13 5.06 18.63 9.93
N PRO A 14 5.81 18.21 10.96
CA PRO A 14 5.24 17.52 12.12
C PRO A 14 4.20 18.38 12.84
N ASP A 15 4.28 19.71 12.74
CA ASP A 15 3.32 20.66 13.29
C ASP A 15 1.90 20.52 12.69
N LEU A 16 1.78 19.92 11.51
CA LEU A 16 0.49 19.69 10.84
C LEU A 16 -0.08 18.28 11.10
N VAL A 17 0.67 17.40 11.78
CA VAL A 17 0.32 15.99 11.91
C VAL A 17 0.04 15.64 13.37
N LYS A 18 -1.24 15.45 13.70
CA LYS A 18 -1.66 15.05 15.05
C LYS A 18 -1.37 13.57 15.36
N SER A 19 -1.51 12.71 14.36
CA SER A 19 -1.29 11.27 14.44
C SER A 19 -1.02 10.70 13.05
N LEU A 20 -0.34 9.57 12.98
CA LEU A 20 0.07 8.93 11.73
C LEU A 20 -0.36 7.46 11.71
N VAL A 21 -1.03 7.03 10.63
CA VAL A 21 -1.35 5.63 10.37
C VAL A 21 -0.70 5.22 9.05
N LEU A 22 0.17 4.22 9.09
CA LEU A 22 0.93 3.70 7.96
C LEU A 22 0.41 2.32 7.58
N CYS A 23 -0.16 2.22 6.38
CA CYS A 23 -0.85 1.03 5.90
C CYS A 23 -0.04 0.36 4.78
N GLY A 24 0.47 -0.86 5.00
CA GLY A 24 1.09 -1.67 3.94
C GLY A 24 2.23 -0.94 3.19
N THR A 25 3.02 -0.12 3.87
CA THR A 25 3.99 0.80 3.24
C THR A 25 5.43 0.45 3.62
N THR A 26 6.38 1.14 3.00
CA THR A 26 7.80 1.06 3.34
C THR A 26 8.39 2.46 3.48
N ALA A 27 9.45 2.59 4.28
CA ALA A 27 10.30 3.78 4.31
C ALA A 27 11.28 3.84 3.13
N GLY A 28 11.36 2.78 2.32
CA GLY A 28 12.30 2.67 1.20
C GLY A 28 13.77 2.68 1.65
N GLY A 29 14.66 3.06 0.74
CA GLY A 29 16.10 3.02 0.98
C GLY A 29 16.71 1.61 0.92
N LYS A 30 18.03 1.52 1.10
CA LYS A 30 18.80 0.27 0.93
C LYS A 30 18.47 -0.81 1.94
N GLU A 31 17.98 -0.41 3.11
CA GLU A 31 17.60 -1.32 4.19
C GLU A 31 16.17 -1.85 4.04
N SER A 32 15.39 -1.34 3.07
CA SER A 32 14.06 -1.87 2.79
C SER A 32 14.12 -3.31 2.30
N ALA A 33 13.15 -4.12 2.72
CA ALA A 33 13.04 -5.50 2.25
C ALA A 33 12.35 -5.50 0.88
N PRO A 34 13.03 -5.96 -0.20
CA PRO A 34 12.45 -5.99 -1.53
C PRO A 34 11.45 -7.14 -1.65
N ALA A 35 10.45 -6.97 -2.52
CA ALA A 35 9.61 -8.08 -2.95
C ALA A 35 10.44 -9.19 -3.60
N GLU A 36 9.95 -10.43 -3.51
CA GLU A 36 10.58 -11.58 -4.16
C GLU A 36 10.73 -11.34 -5.67
N ARG A 37 11.90 -11.67 -6.23
CA ARG A 37 12.27 -11.29 -7.61
C ARG A 37 11.25 -11.74 -8.65
N GLU A 38 10.79 -12.98 -8.61
CA GLU A 38 9.84 -13.51 -9.59
C GLU A 38 8.45 -12.89 -9.42
N PHE A 39 8.02 -12.67 -8.17
CA PHE A 39 6.79 -11.91 -7.90
C PHE A 39 6.88 -10.49 -8.45
N ALA A 40 7.98 -9.78 -8.19
CA ALA A 40 8.19 -8.42 -8.65
C ALA A 40 8.16 -8.33 -10.19
N LYS A 41 8.84 -9.26 -10.89
CA LYS A 41 8.80 -9.32 -12.36
C LYS A 41 7.38 -9.48 -12.89
N GLU A 42 6.63 -10.43 -12.35
CA GLU A 42 5.23 -10.64 -12.74
C GLU A 42 4.38 -9.39 -12.45
N PHE A 43 4.50 -8.84 -11.25
CA PHE A 43 3.75 -7.67 -10.81
C PHE A 43 4.02 -6.46 -11.70
N PHE A 44 5.29 -6.16 -12.00
CA PHE A 44 5.64 -5.05 -12.89
C PHE A 44 5.21 -5.30 -14.34
N SER A 45 5.18 -6.56 -14.80
CA SER A 45 4.71 -6.88 -16.16
C SER A 45 3.23 -6.50 -16.37
N LEU A 46 2.39 -6.56 -15.33
CA LEU A 46 0.99 -6.15 -15.41
C LEU A 46 0.83 -4.70 -15.89
N PHE A 47 1.73 -3.81 -15.47
CA PHE A 47 1.68 -2.39 -15.85
C PHE A 47 2.18 -2.13 -17.27
N THR A 48 2.95 -3.05 -17.87
CA THR A 48 3.37 -2.94 -19.28
C THR A 48 2.23 -3.26 -20.25
N GLY A 49 1.30 -4.14 -19.85
CA GLY A 49 0.13 -4.50 -20.64
C GLY A 49 -1.09 -3.60 -20.43
N TRP A 50 -0.99 -2.62 -19.53
CA TRP A 50 -2.11 -1.76 -19.15
C TRP A 50 -2.31 -0.62 -20.15
N ASN A 51 -3.51 -0.53 -20.74
CA ASN A 51 -3.87 0.59 -21.61
C ASN A 51 -4.30 1.79 -20.75
N ASN A 52 -3.52 2.87 -20.80
CA ASN A 52 -3.60 4.03 -19.92
C ASN A 52 -4.37 5.23 -20.49
N THR A 53 -5.16 5.01 -21.55
CA THR A 53 -6.14 5.97 -22.03
C THR A 53 -7.20 6.21 -20.93
N THR A 54 -7.78 7.40 -20.88
CA THR A 54 -8.79 7.70 -19.86
C THR A 54 -9.98 6.74 -19.98
N SER A 55 -10.62 6.37 -18.86
CA SER A 55 -11.69 5.36 -18.88
C SER A 55 -12.88 5.71 -19.79
N LYS A 56 -13.02 6.98 -20.18
CA LYS A 56 -14.04 7.48 -21.11
C LYS A 56 -13.72 7.22 -22.59
N ASP A 57 -12.45 7.00 -22.93
CA ASP A 57 -12.00 6.81 -24.32
C ASP A 57 -11.49 5.38 -24.58
N LEU A 58 -11.65 4.47 -23.61
CA LEU A 58 -11.33 3.05 -23.80
C LEU A 58 -12.40 2.37 -24.65
N GLY A 59 -12.00 1.63 -25.67
CA GLY A 59 -12.90 0.71 -26.37
C GLY A 59 -13.18 -0.54 -25.55
N ASP A 60 -14.25 -1.27 -25.87
CA ASP A 60 -14.67 -2.47 -25.11
C ASP A 60 -13.56 -3.52 -24.96
N LYS A 61 -12.73 -3.70 -25.99
CA LYS A 61 -11.59 -4.64 -25.95
C LYS A 61 -10.53 -4.21 -24.93
N ASP A 62 -10.23 -2.91 -24.85
CA ASP A 62 -9.27 -2.37 -23.89
C ASP A 62 -9.82 -2.47 -22.46
N VAL A 63 -11.11 -2.22 -22.26
CA VAL A 63 -11.79 -2.41 -20.97
C VAL A 63 -11.65 -3.87 -20.53
N GLN A 64 -12.00 -4.84 -21.37
CA GLN A 64 -11.90 -6.26 -21.03
C GLN A 64 -10.46 -6.70 -20.72
N GLN A 65 -9.48 -6.19 -21.47
CA GLN A 65 -8.07 -6.44 -21.18
C GLN A 65 -7.65 -5.85 -19.83
N ASN A 66 -7.96 -4.58 -19.58
CA ASN A 66 -7.62 -3.92 -18.32
C ASN A 66 -8.33 -4.58 -17.12
N VAL A 67 -9.56 -5.08 -17.28
CA VAL A 67 -10.26 -5.83 -16.22
C VAL A 67 -9.53 -7.13 -15.89
N LYS A 68 -9.02 -7.86 -16.89
CA LYS A 68 -8.21 -9.07 -16.66
C LYS A 68 -6.92 -8.74 -15.90
N ILE A 69 -6.25 -7.64 -16.28
CA ILE A 69 -5.03 -7.20 -15.60
C ILE A 69 -5.34 -6.75 -14.16
N ALA A 70 -6.40 -5.97 -13.96
CA ALA A 70 -6.84 -5.52 -12.64
C ALA A 70 -7.22 -6.71 -11.74
N ARG A 71 -7.91 -7.71 -12.28
CA ARG A 71 -8.21 -8.95 -11.55
C ARG A 71 -6.92 -9.65 -11.12
N ARG A 72 -5.96 -9.83 -12.03
CA ARG A 72 -4.66 -10.46 -11.70
C ARG A 72 -3.91 -9.67 -10.63
N PHE A 73 -3.91 -8.34 -10.74
CA PHE A 73 -3.33 -7.45 -9.73
C PHE A 73 -3.96 -7.67 -8.34
N LEU A 74 -5.29 -7.72 -8.26
CA LEU A 74 -5.99 -7.99 -7.00
C LEU A 74 -5.60 -9.37 -6.46
N GLU A 75 -5.66 -10.42 -7.28
CA GLU A 75 -5.25 -11.78 -6.88
C GLU A 75 -3.82 -11.83 -6.32
N MET A 76 -2.87 -11.11 -6.94
CA MET A 76 -1.48 -11.02 -6.45
C MET A 76 -1.35 -10.26 -5.13
N CYS A 77 -2.25 -9.32 -4.85
CA CYS A 77 -2.25 -8.54 -3.63
C CYS A 77 -2.90 -9.25 -2.43
N HIS A 78 -3.65 -10.33 -2.65
CA HIS A 78 -4.36 -11.06 -1.60
C HIS A 78 -3.64 -12.35 -1.21
N PHE A 79 -3.83 -12.77 0.05
CA PHE A 79 -3.44 -14.11 0.49
C PHE A 79 -4.63 -15.05 0.32
N LYS A 80 -4.45 -16.16 -0.40
CA LYS A 80 -5.41 -17.29 -0.56
C LYS A 80 -6.91 -16.93 -0.62
N GLN A 81 -7.46 -16.74 -1.82
CA GLN A 81 -8.91 -16.71 -2.11
C GLN A 81 -9.79 -15.93 -1.10
N GLN A 82 -9.27 -14.83 -0.54
CA GLN A 82 -10.01 -13.98 0.39
C GLN A 82 -11.23 -13.30 -0.22
N LEU A 83 -11.31 -13.26 -1.55
CA LEU A 83 -12.41 -12.68 -2.31
C LEU A 83 -13.00 -13.74 -3.24
N ASP A 84 -14.32 -13.82 -3.27
CA ASP A 84 -15.03 -14.66 -4.23
C ASP A 84 -14.92 -14.11 -5.66
N SER A 85 -15.31 -14.92 -6.63
CA SER A 85 -15.16 -14.58 -8.06
C SER A 85 -15.96 -13.36 -8.49
N GLN A 86 -17.15 -13.14 -7.90
CA GLN A 86 -18.02 -12.02 -8.21
C GLN A 86 -17.42 -10.73 -7.62
N THR A 87 -17.02 -10.76 -6.35
CA THR A 87 -16.37 -9.63 -5.69
C THR A 87 -15.09 -9.22 -6.43
N LEU A 88 -14.26 -10.17 -6.87
CA LEU A 88 -13.08 -9.88 -7.69
C LEU A 88 -13.44 -9.24 -9.03
N PHE A 89 -14.51 -9.69 -9.68
CA PHE A 89 -14.99 -9.12 -10.93
C PHE A 89 -15.49 -7.68 -10.74
N ASP A 90 -16.28 -7.44 -9.69
CA ASP A 90 -16.83 -6.12 -9.39
C ASP A 90 -15.73 -5.13 -9.01
N LEU A 91 -14.78 -5.54 -8.17
CA LEU A 91 -13.63 -4.70 -7.78
C LEU A 91 -12.71 -4.41 -8.97
N SER A 92 -12.40 -5.40 -9.81
CA SER A 92 -11.57 -5.18 -11.01
C SER A 92 -12.24 -4.26 -12.01
N THR A 93 -13.55 -4.42 -12.24
CA THR A 93 -14.35 -3.54 -13.09
C THR A 93 -14.40 -2.12 -12.52
N HIS A 94 -14.67 -1.99 -11.22
CA HIS A 94 -14.66 -0.71 -10.53
C HIS A 94 -13.30 -0.03 -10.64
N PHE A 95 -12.21 -0.77 -10.44
CA PHE A 95 -10.85 -0.29 -10.56
C PHE A 95 -10.54 0.21 -11.98
N VAL A 96 -11.06 -0.40 -13.03
CA VAL A 96 -10.84 0.07 -14.42
C VAL A 96 -11.68 1.31 -14.73
N LEU A 97 -12.97 1.28 -14.41
CA LEU A 97 -13.92 2.30 -14.86
C LEU A 97 -13.88 3.59 -14.01
N ASN A 98 -13.49 3.49 -12.73
CA ASN A 98 -13.52 4.62 -11.80
C ASN A 98 -12.14 5.21 -11.54
N GLY A 99 -12.11 6.54 -11.42
CA GLY A 99 -10.91 7.33 -11.16
C GLY A 99 -10.08 7.63 -12.41
N ARG A 100 -9.25 8.68 -12.32
CA ARG A 100 -8.35 9.09 -13.40
C ARG A 100 -7.00 8.42 -13.22
N LYS A 101 -6.62 7.54 -14.16
CA LYS A 101 -5.29 6.92 -14.23
C LYS A 101 -4.66 7.38 -15.52
N THR A 102 -3.61 8.20 -15.42
CA THR A 102 -2.83 8.58 -16.58
C THR A 102 -1.53 7.80 -16.59
N ASN A 103 -0.92 7.66 -17.77
CA ASN A 103 0.42 7.11 -17.91
C ASN A 103 1.40 7.78 -16.95
N GLU A 104 1.40 9.11 -16.93
CA GLU A 104 2.31 9.91 -16.10
C GLU A 104 2.09 9.64 -14.61
N GLY A 105 0.82 9.50 -14.18
CA GLY A 105 0.47 9.17 -12.81
C GLY A 105 0.98 7.81 -12.37
N ILE A 106 0.81 6.78 -13.21
CA ILE A 106 1.32 5.43 -12.93
C ILE A 106 2.85 5.43 -12.89
N GLN A 107 3.50 6.02 -13.90
CA GLN A 107 4.97 6.10 -13.95
C GLN A 107 5.55 6.86 -12.76
N SER A 108 4.87 7.92 -12.32
CA SER A 108 5.27 8.68 -11.12
C SER A 108 5.18 7.81 -9.86
N GLN A 109 4.12 7.01 -9.70
CA GLN A 109 3.99 6.09 -8.56
C GLN A 109 5.05 4.98 -8.58
N LEU A 110 5.32 4.39 -9.75
CA LEU A 110 6.36 3.36 -9.91
C LEU A 110 7.76 3.93 -9.63
N SER A 111 8.05 5.14 -10.13
CA SER A 111 9.30 5.83 -9.84
C SER A 111 9.45 6.14 -8.35
N ALA A 112 8.37 6.54 -7.66
CA ALA A 112 8.39 6.76 -6.22
C ALA A 112 8.76 5.48 -5.46
N LEU A 113 8.18 4.32 -5.84
CA LEU A 113 8.50 3.04 -5.22
C LEU A 113 10.00 2.70 -5.31
N GLY A 114 10.64 2.99 -6.44
CA GLY A 114 12.06 2.69 -6.65
C GLY A 114 13.04 3.72 -6.07
N ARG A 115 12.60 4.95 -5.77
CA ARG A 115 13.49 6.06 -5.38
C ARG A 115 13.24 6.60 -3.99
N PHE A 116 12.06 6.36 -3.41
CA PHE A 116 11.72 6.86 -2.09
C PHE A 116 12.69 6.30 -1.04
N ASN A 117 13.19 7.20 -0.20
CA ASN A 117 14.07 6.85 0.91
C ASN A 117 13.87 7.82 2.06
N ALA A 118 13.21 7.32 3.10
CA ALA A 118 13.03 7.96 4.38
C ALA A 118 13.71 7.19 5.52
N PHE A 119 14.44 6.10 5.25
CA PHE A 119 14.98 5.19 6.26
C PHE A 119 15.80 5.93 7.34
N ASP A 120 16.80 6.71 6.93
CA ASP A 120 17.66 7.46 7.87
C ASP A 120 16.90 8.58 8.60
N LYS A 121 15.76 9.00 8.05
CA LYS A 121 14.92 10.05 8.62
C LYS A 121 13.90 9.50 9.62
N LEU A 122 13.58 8.20 9.60
CA LEU A 122 12.59 7.61 10.51
C LEU A 122 12.90 7.89 11.98
N ILE A 123 14.18 7.91 12.36
CA ILE A 123 14.57 8.22 13.74
C ILE A 123 14.12 9.63 14.17
N LYS A 124 13.97 10.57 13.23
CA LYS A 124 13.44 11.91 13.51
C LYS A 124 11.97 11.86 13.89
N LEU A 125 11.17 10.94 13.33
CA LEU A 125 9.77 10.76 13.76
C LEU A 125 9.68 10.37 15.23
N SER A 126 10.66 9.63 15.76
CA SER A 126 10.70 9.32 17.20
C SER A 126 10.83 10.59 18.06
N SER A 127 11.39 11.68 17.53
CA SER A 127 11.53 12.94 18.26
C SER A 127 10.31 13.87 18.17
N THR A 128 9.39 13.63 17.23
CA THR A 128 8.21 14.50 17.02
C THR A 128 7.06 14.20 17.96
N GLN A 129 7.13 13.11 18.73
CA GLN A 129 6.06 12.60 19.61
C GLN A 129 4.74 12.30 18.89
N ILE A 130 4.73 12.25 17.56
CA ILE A 130 3.55 11.92 16.77
C ILE A 130 3.19 10.45 17.05
N PRO A 131 2.01 10.17 17.63
CA PRO A 131 1.55 8.80 17.78
C PRO A 131 1.49 8.16 16.40
N THR A 132 2.14 7.01 16.25
CA THR A 132 2.26 6.32 14.97
C THR A 132 1.73 4.89 15.08
N LEU A 133 0.80 4.51 14.21
CA LEU A 133 0.31 3.15 14.05
C LEU A 133 0.77 2.62 12.70
N ILE A 134 1.35 1.43 12.69
CA ILE A 134 1.74 0.69 11.49
C ILE A 134 0.81 -0.52 11.38
N ILE A 135 0.17 -0.71 10.24
CA ILE A 135 -0.73 -1.84 9.97
C ILE A 135 -0.23 -2.55 8.71
N HIS A 136 0.00 -3.86 8.81
CA HIS A 136 0.60 -4.61 7.71
C HIS A 136 0.17 -6.08 7.71
N GLY A 137 -0.15 -6.61 6.53
CA GLY A 137 -0.39 -8.03 6.31
C GLY A 137 0.90 -8.84 6.35
N LYS A 138 0.94 -9.91 7.14
CA LYS A 138 2.14 -10.77 7.23
C LYS A 138 2.48 -11.50 5.93
N GLU A 139 1.49 -11.68 5.07
CA GLU A 139 1.62 -12.36 3.78
C GLU A 139 1.66 -11.37 2.60
N ASP A 140 1.91 -10.08 2.88
CA ASP A 140 2.07 -9.06 1.85
C ASP A 140 3.32 -9.35 1.00
N ARG A 141 3.09 -9.70 -0.28
CA ARG A 141 4.16 -9.95 -1.26
C ARG A 141 4.52 -8.71 -2.08
N VAL A 142 3.68 -7.67 -2.06
CA VAL A 142 3.90 -6.42 -2.79
C VAL A 142 4.90 -5.56 -2.04
N ILE A 143 4.64 -5.32 -0.75
CA ILE A 143 5.55 -4.66 0.17
C ILE A 143 5.78 -5.63 1.34
N PRO A 144 6.88 -6.39 1.37
CA PRO A 144 7.09 -7.42 2.38
C PRO A 144 6.92 -6.90 3.81
N PHE A 145 6.25 -7.69 4.66
CA PHE A 145 5.97 -7.38 6.06
C PHE A 145 7.20 -6.89 6.85
N ARG A 146 8.40 -7.38 6.49
CA ARG A 146 9.68 -6.93 7.05
C ARG A 146 9.86 -5.40 7.01
N ASN A 147 9.28 -4.71 6.03
CA ASN A 147 9.29 -3.24 5.98
C ASN A 147 8.54 -2.61 7.15
N ALA A 148 7.45 -3.23 7.63
CA ALA A 148 6.73 -2.78 8.82
C ALA A 148 7.57 -2.95 10.08
N GLU A 149 8.26 -4.09 10.22
CA GLU A 149 9.19 -4.35 11.33
C GLU A 149 10.30 -3.30 11.37
N ILE A 150 10.94 -3.05 10.22
CA ILE A 150 11.99 -2.03 10.08
C ILE A 150 11.50 -0.65 10.51
N MET A 151 10.29 -0.25 10.07
CA MET A 151 9.72 1.04 10.47
C MET A 151 9.40 1.07 11.97
N HIS A 152 8.84 -0.01 12.51
CA HIS A 152 8.49 -0.12 13.92
C HIS A 152 9.73 -0.01 14.82
N ASP A 153 10.81 -0.71 14.47
CA ASP A 153 12.08 -0.69 15.19
C ASP A 153 12.71 0.72 15.22
N LYS A 154 12.53 1.51 14.15
CA LYS A 154 13.11 2.86 14.03
C LYS A 154 12.24 3.95 14.65
N VAL A 155 10.93 3.75 14.70
CA VAL A 155 9.97 4.69 15.28
C VAL A 155 9.61 4.22 16.68
N LEU A 156 10.39 4.66 17.68
CA LEU A 156 10.45 4.10 19.04
C LEU A 156 9.11 4.05 19.81
N GLN A 157 8.13 4.87 19.41
CA GLN A 157 6.81 4.95 20.04
C GLN A 157 5.68 4.53 19.12
N SER A 158 6.01 3.87 18.00
CA SER A 158 4.99 3.33 17.11
C SER A 158 4.33 2.09 17.72
N GLN A 159 3.11 1.80 17.27
CA GLN A 159 2.42 0.55 17.49
C GLN A 159 2.39 -0.22 16.16
N LEU A 160 2.52 -1.56 16.21
CA LEU A 160 2.47 -2.42 15.02
C LEU A 160 1.32 -3.41 15.13
N LEU A 161 0.31 -3.24 14.28
CA LEU A 161 -0.76 -4.21 14.08
C LEU A 161 -0.40 -5.13 12.91
N ALA A 162 0.16 -6.29 13.25
CA ALA A 162 0.50 -7.34 12.29
C ALA A 162 -0.70 -8.26 12.02
N LEU A 163 -1.15 -8.33 10.76
CA LEU A 163 -2.33 -9.11 10.37
C LEU A 163 -1.90 -10.50 9.86
N PRO A 164 -2.13 -11.60 10.60
CA PRO A 164 -1.74 -12.94 10.17
C PRO A 164 -2.60 -13.43 9.01
N ASN A 165 -2.01 -14.19 8.06
CA ASN A 165 -2.73 -14.74 6.91
C ASN A 165 -3.41 -13.66 6.02
N VAL A 166 -2.81 -12.47 5.93
CA VAL A 166 -3.37 -11.32 5.21
C VAL A 166 -2.31 -10.73 4.27
N GLY A 167 -2.73 -10.41 3.04
CA GLY A 167 -1.89 -9.82 2.00
C GLY A 167 -1.80 -8.29 2.05
N HIS A 168 -1.49 -7.67 0.91
CA HIS A 168 -1.29 -6.23 0.76
C HIS A 168 -2.59 -5.43 0.93
N LEU A 169 -3.68 -5.89 0.31
CA LEU A 169 -4.98 -5.17 0.28
C LEU A 169 -5.87 -5.56 1.46
N TRP A 170 -5.30 -5.58 2.66
CA TRP A 170 -5.98 -5.98 3.89
C TRP A 170 -7.25 -5.17 4.17
N GLN A 171 -7.30 -3.90 3.75
CA GLN A 171 -8.46 -3.04 3.96
C GLN A 171 -9.72 -3.52 3.25
N LEU A 172 -9.59 -4.37 2.23
CA LEU A 172 -10.72 -4.97 1.52
C LEU A 172 -11.21 -6.25 2.21
N THR A 173 -10.35 -6.93 2.96
CA THR A 173 -10.60 -8.27 3.51
C THR A 173 -10.75 -8.27 5.03
N ASN A 174 -10.38 -7.17 5.69
CA ASN A 174 -10.32 -7.03 7.14
C ASN A 174 -10.94 -5.70 7.60
N PRO A 175 -12.24 -5.47 7.35
CA PRO A 175 -12.92 -4.23 7.73
C PRO A 175 -12.91 -3.99 9.25
N GLU A 176 -12.78 -5.02 10.07
CA GLU A 176 -12.67 -4.95 11.52
C GLU A 176 -11.47 -4.11 12.00
N VAL A 177 -10.41 -4.00 11.19
CA VAL A 177 -9.21 -3.20 11.49
C VAL A 177 -9.56 -1.71 11.64
N VAL A 178 -10.66 -1.25 11.06
CA VAL A 178 -11.15 0.13 11.26
C VAL A 178 -11.36 0.43 12.75
N GLN A 179 -11.83 -0.54 13.54
CA GLN A 179 -12.02 -0.34 14.98
C GLN A 179 -10.69 -0.15 15.71
N SER A 180 -9.64 -0.87 15.31
CA SER A 180 -8.29 -0.68 15.84
C SER A 180 -7.75 0.72 15.51
N ILE A 181 -8.02 1.23 14.31
CA ILE A 181 -7.64 2.59 13.91
C ILE A 181 -8.38 3.64 14.75
N LEU A 182 -9.68 3.47 14.94
CA LEU A 182 -10.50 4.39 15.77
C LEU A 182 -10.06 4.34 17.25
N GLY A 183 -9.77 3.15 17.77
CA GLY A 183 -9.23 2.96 19.12
C GLY A 183 -7.89 3.68 19.30
N PHE A 184 -6.98 3.54 18.33
CA PHE A 184 -5.71 4.26 18.32
C PHE A 184 -5.90 5.78 18.35
N PHE A 185 -6.80 6.34 17.55
CA PHE A 185 -7.10 7.78 17.59
C PHE A 185 -7.73 8.26 18.90
N SER A 186 -8.35 7.35 19.65
CA SER A 186 -8.93 7.61 20.97
C SER A 186 -7.89 7.48 22.10
N GLY A 187 -6.64 7.14 21.77
CA GLY A 187 -5.54 6.97 22.73
C GLY A 187 -5.42 5.57 23.34
N ALA A 188 -6.19 4.59 22.83
CA ALA A 188 -6.00 3.20 23.24
C ALA A 188 -4.66 2.68 22.71
N LYS A 189 -3.96 1.89 23.52
CA LYS A 189 -2.85 1.05 23.06
C LYS A 189 -3.43 -0.25 22.52
N LEU A 190 -3.01 -0.62 21.31
CA LEU A 190 -3.33 -1.90 20.66
C LEU A 190 -2.52 -3.05 21.27
#